data_AF-A0AA45XT59-F1
#
_entry.id   AF-A0AA45XT59-F1
#
_cell.length_a   1.000
_cell.length_b   1.000
_cell.length_c   1.000
_cell.angle_alpha   90.00
_cell.angle_beta   90.00
_cell.angle_gamma   90.00
#
_symmetry.space_group_name_H-M   'P 1'
#
loop_
_entity.id
_entity.type
_entity.pdbx_description
1 polymer ?
#
loop_
_entity_poly.entity_id
_entity_poly.type
_entity_poly.pdbx_seq_one_letter_code
_entity_poly.pdbx_strand_id
1 'polypeptide(L)'
;MSPDYQIPGRVPEDGTPRQAVSDYWRDRYTSEPYYDNQLFFDDYEPAYQIGHTARAQDMIRAYEEIEGELESRWANERGKSRLEWAQARSAVRRGWEEAVNLDPRRNSGG
;
A
#
# COMPACT_ATOMS: atom_id res chain seq x y z
N MET A 1 -33.67 6.59 -31.16
CA MET A 1 -32.36 6.11 -31.65
C MET A 1 -31.33 6.38 -30.57
N SER A 2 -30.91 5.34 -29.85
CA SER A 2 -29.80 5.41 -28.89
C SER A 2 -28.66 4.58 -29.46
N PRO A 3 -27.46 5.14 -29.65
CA PRO A 3 -26.27 4.33 -29.70
C PRO A 3 -25.86 4.01 -28.25
N ASP A 4 -25.81 2.69 -28.04
CA ASP A 4 -25.28 1.93 -26.93
C ASP A 4 -23.88 2.40 -26.53
N TYR A 5 -23.66 2.72 -25.25
CA TYR A 5 -22.32 2.96 -24.71
C TYR A 5 -21.57 1.62 -24.64
N GLN A 6 -21.04 1.15 -25.77
CA GLN A 6 -19.99 0.14 -25.81
C GLN A 6 -18.66 0.78 -25.40
N ILE A 7 -18.40 0.84 -24.10
CA ILE A 7 -17.04 0.95 -23.57
C ILE A 7 -16.59 -0.48 -23.23
N PRO A 8 -15.55 -1.02 -23.89
CA PRO A 8 -15.14 -2.40 -23.66
C PRO A 8 -14.49 -2.55 -22.29
N GLY A 9 -15.22 -3.11 -21.34
CA GLY A 9 -14.67 -3.92 -20.25
C GLY A 9 -14.11 -3.17 -19.04
N ARG A 10 -14.93 -3.18 -17.97
CA ARG A 10 -14.59 -3.13 -16.53
C ARG A 10 -14.42 -1.74 -15.91
N VAL A 11 -15.45 -1.35 -15.16
CA VAL A 11 -15.31 -0.51 -13.94
C VAL A 11 -14.29 -1.16 -12.98
N PRO A 12 -13.43 -0.36 -12.32
CA PRO A 12 -13.58 -0.25 -10.87
C PRO A 12 -13.25 1.17 -10.37
N GLU A 13 -14.27 1.98 -10.07
CA GLU A 13 -14.06 3.31 -9.46
C GLU A 13 -13.68 3.23 -7.96
N ASP A 14 -13.46 2.03 -7.42
CA ASP A 14 -13.04 1.77 -6.03
C ASP A 14 -11.61 1.17 -5.93
N GLY A 15 -10.94 0.89 -7.07
CA GLY A 15 -9.62 0.26 -7.14
C GLY A 15 -8.41 1.21 -7.24
N THR A 16 -8.67 2.51 -7.24
CA THR A 16 -7.70 3.57 -7.55
C THR A 16 -6.58 3.74 -6.50
N PRO A 17 -6.82 3.57 -5.18
CA PRO A 17 -5.76 3.73 -4.18
C PRO A 17 -4.72 2.60 -4.20
N ARG A 18 -5.15 1.33 -4.32
CA ARG A 18 -4.22 0.18 -4.30
C ARG A 18 -3.28 0.19 -5.50
N GLN A 19 -3.80 0.41 -6.69
CA GLN A 19 -2.99 0.47 -7.91
C GLN A 19 -2.02 1.67 -7.88
N ALA A 20 -2.48 2.85 -7.44
CA ALA A 20 -1.61 4.02 -7.30
C ALA A 20 -0.46 3.78 -6.31
N VAL A 21 -0.74 3.14 -5.17
CA VAL A 21 0.28 2.73 -4.19
C VAL A 21 1.24 1.72 -4.81
N SER A 22 0.71 0.71 -5.52
CA SER A 22 1.55 -0.31 -6.16
C SER A 22 2.48 0.30 -7.21
N ASP A 23 1.98 1.14 -8.11
CA ASP A 23 2.80 1.84 -9.11
C ASP A 23 3.84 2.77 -8.46
N TYR A 24 3.46 3.50 -7.40
CA TYR A 24 4.38 4.36 -6.66
C TYR A 24 5.56 3.58 -6.05
N TRP A 25 5.26 2.44 -5.42
CA TRP A 25 6.27 1.61 -4.77
C TRP A 25 7.06 0.75 -5.73
N ARG A 26 6.50 0.38 -6.88
CA ARG A 26 7.17 -0.48 -7.88
C ARG A 26 8.51 0.09 -8.36
N ASP A 27 8.63 1.40 -8.47
CA ASP A 27 9.88 2.06 -8.86
C ASP A 27 10.83 2.29 -7.66
N ARG A 28 10.28 2.39 -6.44
CA ARG A 28 11.03 2.83 -5.24
C ARG A 28 11.50 1.70 -4.33
N TYR A 29 10.80 0.57 -4.31
CA TYR A 29 11.04 -0.49 -3.31
C TYR A 29 12.47 -1.06 -3.36
N THR A 30 13.14 -0.98 -4.50
CA THR A 30 14.54 -1.42 -4.69
C THR A 30 15.55 -0.48 -4.04
N SER A 31 15.17 0.77 -3.77
CA SER A 31 16.00 1.78 -3.11
C SER A 31 15.87 1.75 -1.59
N GLU A 32 14.97 0.93 -1.06
CA GLU A 32 14.74 0.83 0.37
C GLU A 32 15.84 0.01 1.07
N PRO A 33 16.22 0.37 2.30
CA PRO A 33 17.35 -0.27 3.00
C PRO A 33 17.08 -1.73 3.39
N TYR A 34 15.82 -2.15 3.37
CA TYR A 34 15.37 -3.52 3.64
C TYR A 34 15.10 -4.32 2.36
N TYR A 35 15.46 -3.78 1.20
CA TYR A 35 15.34 -4.47 -0.07
C TYR A 35 16.28 -5.67 -0.14
N ASP A 36 15.71 -6.81 -0.49
CA ASP A 36 16.43 -8.05 -0.79
C ASP A 36 16.33 -8.37 -2.29
N ASN A 37 17.47 -8.62 -2.93
CA ASN A 37 17.56 -8.91 -4.36
C ASN A 37 16.97 -10.26 -4.77
N GLN A 38 16.69 -11.15 -3.81
CA GLN A 38 16.03 -12.44 -4.03
C GLN A 38 14.49 -12.31 -4.03
N LEU A 39 13.97 -11.13 -3.66
CA LEU A 39 12.56 -10.84 -3.54
C LEU A 39 12.07 -9.92 -4.66
N PHE A 40 10.82 -10.12 -5.07
CA PHE A 40 10.19 -9.36 -6.14
C PHE A 40 9.18 -8.38 -5.56
N PHE A 41 8.75 -7.41 -6.38
CA PHE A 41 7.76 -6.43 -5.96
C PHE A 41 6.47 -7.08 -5.41
N ASP A 42 6.00 -8.19 -6.00
CA ASP A 42 4.84 -8.97 -5.51
C ASP A 42 4.98 -9.43 -4.04
N ASP A 43 6.21 -9.61 -3.55
CA ASP A 43 6.44 -9.96 -2.14
C ASP A 43 6.20 -8.74 -1.24
N TYR A 44 6.55 -7.53 -1.69
CA TYR A 44 6.45 -6.28 -0.91
C TYR A 44 5.13 -5.53 -1.11
N GLU A 45 4.47 -5.69 -2.26
CA GLU A 45 3.20 -5.04 -2.60
C GLU A 45 2.16 -5.12 -1.47
N PRO A 46 1.84 -6.32 -0.91
CA PRO A 46 0.84 -6.40 0.16
C PRO A 46 1.24 -5.61 1.40
N ALA A 47 2.54 -5.48 1.70
CA ALA A 47 3.02 -4.78 2.88
C ALA A 47 2.75 -3.27 2.75
N TYR A 48 3.11 -2.69 1.59
CA TYR A 48 2.85 -1.28 1.31
C TYR A 48 1.35 -0.97 1.30
N GLN A 49 0.53 -1.86 0.73
CA GLN A 49 -0.92 -1.70 0.70
C GLN A 49 -1.55 -1.73 2.09
N ILE A 50 -1.10 -2.63 2.97
CA ILE A 50 -1.58 -2.71 4.36
C ILE A 50 -1.26 -1.41 5.10
N GLY A 51 -0.02 -0.93 5.00
CA GLY A 51 0.40 0.33 5.64
C GLY A 51 -0.43 1.51 5.16
N HIS A 52 -0.61 1.63 3.85
CA HIS A 52 -1.39 2.71 3.28
C HIS A 52 -2.87 2.65 3.67
N THR A 53 -3.48 1.46 3.59
CA THR A 53 -4.89 1.28 3.94
C THR A 53 -5.13 1.56 5.41
N ALA A 54 -4.24 1.08 6.28
CA ALA A 54 -4.35 1.34 7.70
C ALA A 54 -4.22 2.84 7.97
N ARG A 55 -3.33 3.57 7.26
CA ARG A 55 -3.20 5.02 7.46
C ARG A 55 -4.44 5.79 7.03
N ALA A 56 -5.06 5.35 5.94
CA ALA A 56 -6.32 5.91 5.46
C ALA A 56 -7.47 5.67 6.44
N GLN A 57 -7.44 4.55 7.18
CA GLN A 57 -8.42 4.22 8.22
C GLN A 57 -8.15 4.97 9.53
N ASP A 58 -6.88 5.16 9.91
CA ASP A 58 -6.45 5.73 11.18
C ASP A 58 -5.35 6.77 10.99
N MET A 59 -5.75 8.03 10.79
CA MET A 59 -4.79 9.13 10.62
C MET A 59 -4.25 9.69 11.95
N ILE A 60 -4.90 9.35 13.07
CA ILE A 60 -4.65 9.96 14.39
C ILE A 60 -3.63 9.14 15.20
N ARG A 61 -3.71 7.81 15.14
CA ARG A 61 -2.85 6.91 15.92
C ARG A 61 -1.43 6.85 15.36
N ALA A 62 -0.46 6.61 16.22
CA ALA A 62 0.92 6.35 15.83
C ALA A 62 1.08 4.91 15.32
N TYR A 63 2.08 4.68 14.46
CA TYR A 63 2.37 3.34 13.92
C TYR A 63 2.61 2.32 15.04
N GLU A 64 3.35 2.72 16.09
CA GLU A 64 3.68 1.87 17.24
C GLU A 64 2.43 1.39 18.00
N GLU A 65 1.36 2.18 18.03
CA GLU A 65 0.11 1.81 18.71
C GLU A 65 -0.66 0.73 17.97
N ILE A 66 -0.49 0.66 16.65
CA ILE A 66 -1.21 -0.28 15.78
C ILE A 66 -0.32 -1.39 15.23
N GLU A 67 0.98 -1.43 15.57
CA GLU A 67 1.94 -2.39 15.01
C GLU A 67 1.46 -3.84 15.20
N GLY A 68 0.87 -4.17 16.36
CA GLY A 68 0.30 -5.49 16.62
C GLY A 68 -0.96 -5.81 15.79
N GLU A 69 -1.78 -4.80 15.48
CA GLU A 69 -2.93 -4.96 14.57
C GLU A 69 -2.43 -5.20 13.14
N LEU A 70 -1.39 -4.47 12.72
CA LEU A 70 -0.75 -4.61 11.42
C LEU A 70 -0.06 -5.96 11.25
N GLU A 71 0.54 -6.50 12.30
CA GLU A 71 1.10 -7.86 12.30
C GLU A 71 0.03 -8.90 12.02
N SER A 72 -1.07 -8.82 12.78
CA SER A 72 -2.22 -9.71 12.60
C SER A 72 -2.80 -9.58 11.19
N ARG A 73 -2.89 -8.35 10.69
CA ARG A 73 -3.38 -8.04 9.34
C ARG A 73 -2.45 -8.60 8.26
N TRP A 74 -1.14 -8.44 8.43
CA TRP A 74 -0.12 -9.04 7.56
C TRP A 74 -0.27 -10.55 7.47
N ALA A 75 -0.42 -11.23 8.60
CA ALA A 75 -0.60 -12.68 8.61
C ALA A 75 -1.81 -13.15 7.77
N ASN A 76 -2.88 -12.34 7.72
CA ASN A 76 -4.09 -12.63 6.95
C ASN A 76 -4.01 -12.20 5.48
N GLU A 77 -3.35 -11.08 5.17
CA GLU A 77 -3.39 -10.44 3.84
C GLU A 77 -2.14 -10.66 3.00
N ARG A 78 -1.01 -11.15 3.57
CA ARG A 78 0.25 -11.37 2.84
C ARG A 78 0.15 -12.30 1.64
N GLY A 79 -0.88 -13.16 1.60
CA GLY A 79 -1.15 -14.07 0.50
C GLY A 79 0.05 -14.95 0.14
N LYS A 80 0.62 -14.74 -1.05
CA LYS A 80 1.78 -15.50 -1.57
C LYS A 80 3.14 -14.86 -1.24
N SER A 81 3.15 -13.74 -0.52
CA SER A 81 4.39 -13.07 -0.14
C SER A 81 5.27 -13.99 0.71
N ARG A 82 6.55 -14.00 0.35
CA ARG A 82 7.61 -14.74 1.06
C ARG A 82 8.18 -13.97 2.25
N LEU A 83 7.75 -12.73 2.47
CA LEU A 83 8.24 -11.90 3.56
C LEU A 83 7.68 -12.37 4.90
N GLU A 84 8.56 -12.49 5.89
CA GLU A 84 8.17 -12.63 7.29
C GLU A 84 7.76 -11.26 7.87
N TRP A 85 7.00 -11.25 8.96
CA TRP A 85 6.55 -10.00 9.60
C TRP A 85 7.72 -9.04 9.91
N ALA A 86 8.86 -9.55 10.38
CA ALA A 86 10.02 -8.72 10.68
C ALA A 86 10.55 -7.94 9.46
N GLN A 87 10.44 -8.50 8.25
CA GLN A 87 10.82 -7.83 7.01
C GLN A 87 9.67 -6.94 6.52
N ALA A 88 8.44 -7.48 6.52
CA ALA A 88 7.25 -6.80 6.05
C ALA A 88 6.94 -5.54 6.86
N ARG A 89 7.15 -5.53 8.18
CA ARG A 89 6.86 -4.37 9.04
C ARG A 89 7.58 -3.10 8.56
N SER A 90 8.79 -3.25 8.01
CA SER A 90 9.56 -2.12 7.50
C SER A 90 8.87 -1.52 6.27
N ALA A 91 8.42 -2.38 5.35
CA ALA A 91 7.63 -1.97 4.19
C ALA A 91 6.23 -1.45 4.56
N VAL A 92 5.55 -2.07 5.53
CA VAL A 92 4.25 -1.59 6.05
C VAL A 92 4.39 -0.21 6.65
N ARG A 93 5.41 0.02 7.50
CA ARG A 93 5.70 1.33 8.09
C ARG A 93 5.94 2.39 7.03
N ARG A 94 6.74 2.06 6.00
CA ARG A 94 6.99 2.99 4.90
C ARG A 94 5.73 3.31 4.11
N GLY A 95 4.90 2.30 3.82
CA GLY A 95 3.58 2.50 3.20
C GLY A 95 2.66 3.40 4.04
N TRP A 96 2.70 3.25 5.37
CA TRP A 96 1.95 4.09 6.31
C TRP A 96 2.44 5.54 6.35
N GLU A 97 3.76 5.75 6.40
CA GLU A 97 4.38 7.07 6.39
C GLU A 97 4.09 7.81 5.08
N GLU A 98 4.28 7.14 3.94
CA GLU A 98 4.06 7.73 2.61
C GLU A 98 2.59 7.95 2.28
N ALA A 99 1.66 7.20 2.87
CA ALA A 99 0.23 7.45 2.70
C ALA A 99 -0.19 8.85 3.17
N VAL A 100 0.55 9.45 4.10
CA VAL A 100 0.35 10.86 4.48
C VAL A 100 0.80 11.81 3.38
N ASN A 101 1.91 11.49 2.72
CA ASN A 101 2.50 12.30 1.66
C ASN A 101 1.73 12.17 0.33
N LEU A 102 1.10 11.01 0.10
CA LEU A 102 0.24 10.74 -1.05
C LEU A 102 -1.17 11.34 -0.91
N ASP A 103 -1.59 11.79 0.29
CA ASP A 103 -2.88 12.46 0.48
C ASP A 103 -2.84 13.90 -0.06
N PRO A 104 -3.60 14.21 -1.13
CA PRO A 104 -3.56 15.52 -1.77
C PRO A 104 -4.14 16.65 -0.89
N ARG A 105 -4.83 16.33 0.23
CA ARG A 105 -5.40 17.35 1.13
C ARG A 105 -4.35 17.92 2.09
N ARG A 106 -3.18 17.29 2.22
CA ARG A 106 -2.07 17.82 3.04
C ARG A 106 -1.11 18.70 2.26
N ASN A 107 -1.14 18.67 0.92
CA ASN A 107 -0.35 19.56 0.07
C ASN A 107 -1.10 20.88 -0.22
N SER A 108 -1.60 21.53 0.84
CA SER A 108 -2.11 22.90 0.80
C SER A 108 -1.50 23.68 1.95
N GLY A 109 -0.24 24.07 1.74
CA GLY A 109 0.50 25.05 2.55
C GLY A 109 1.13 26.07 1.62
N GLY A 110 0.33 27.05 1.21
CA GLY A 110 0.76 28.31 0.59
C GLY A 110 0.12 29.45 1.37
#